data_AF-A0AAE6WMM3-F1
#
_entry.id   AF-A0AAE6WMM3-F1
#
_cell.length_a   1.000
_cell.length_b   1.000
_cell.length_c   1.000
_cell.angle_alpha   90.00
_cell.angle_beta   90.00
_cell.angle_gamma   90.00
#
_symmetry.space_group_name_H-M   'P 1'
#
loop_
_entity.id
_entity.type
_entity.pdbx_description
1 polymer ?
#
loop_
_entity_poly.entity_id
_entity_poly.type
_entity_poly.pdbx_seq_one_letter_code
_entity_poly.pdbx_strand_id
1 'polypeptide(L)'
;MTDLILEKAQLLILLAFLTESLTEIIKGLFSKWVKDQMTYSMSILLGIILCYAFELNLFDLQHMWKHVSIISAGLIVSRGANYVHSFVKNLGMLQKRR
;
A
#
# COMPACT_ATOMS: atom_id res chain seq x y z
N MET A 1 18.52 -8.98 13.53
CA MET A 1 17.69 -9.55 12.43
C MET A 1 16.22 -9.23 12.64
N THR A 2 15.68 -9.44 13.85
CA THR A 2 14.32 -9.05 14.24
C THR A 2 14.05 -7.55 14.10
N ASP A 3 15.00 -6.70 14.50
CA ASP A 3 14.82 -5.24 14.44
C ASP A 3 14.70 -4.71 13.00
N LEU A 4 15.51 -5.24 12.08
CA LEU A 4 15.46 -4.91 10.65
C LEU A 4 14.09 -5.28 10.04
N ILE A 5 13.56 -6.45 10.40
CA ILE A 5 12.24 -6.90 9.93
C ILE A 5 11.14 -6.02 10.53
N LEU A 6 11.28 -5.64 11.80
CA LEU A 6 10.33 -4.78 12.49
C LEU A 6 10.29 -3.37 11.88
N GLU A 7 11.43 -2.75 11.62
CA GLU A 7 11.53 -1.44 10.96
C GLU A 7 10.89 -1.46 9.57
N LYS A 8 11.20 -2.48 8.75
CA LYS A 8 10.60 -2.65 7.43
C LYS A 8 9.09 -2.87 7.50
N ALA A 9 8.60 -3.62 8.49
CA ALA A 9 7.17 -3.83 8.70
C ALA A 9 6.45 -2.55 9.13
N GLN A 10 7.04 -1.76 10.03
CA GLN A 10 6.49 -0.47 10.46
C GLN A 10 6.41 0.52 9.27
N LEU A 11 7.48 0.61 8.48
CA LEU A 11 7.49 1.39 7.24
C LEU A 11 6.42 0.91 6.26
N LEU A 12 6.27 -0.40 6.06
CA LEU A 12 5.22 -0.99 5.22
C LEU A 12 3.82 -0.52 5.62
N ILE A 13 3.51 -0.59 6.92
CA ILE A 13 2.21 -0.18 7.47
C ILE A 13 2.00 1.33 7.31
N LEU A 14 3.02 2.13 7.61
CA LEU A 14 2.98 3.58 7.45
C LEU A 14 2.74 3.98 5.99
N LEU A 15 3.49 3.38 5.05
CA LEU A 15 3.33 3.64 3.62
C LEU A 15 1.96 3.16 3.13
N ALA A 16 1.43 2.04 3.63
CA ALA A 16 0.10 1.55 3.25
C ALA A 16 -0.99 2.54 3.66
N PHE A 17 -0.93 3.04 4.89
CA PHE A 17 -1.86 4.06 5.37
C PHE A 17 -1.73 5.38 4.60
N LEU A 18 -0.49 5.82 4.34
CA LEU A 18 -0.22 7.04 3.59
C LEU A 18 -0.71 6.95 2.14
N THR A 19 -0.50 5.81 1.49
CA THR A 19 -0.97 5.55 0.12
C THR A 19 -2.49 5.62 0.03
N GLU A 20 -3.21 5.00 0.96
CA GLU A 20 -4.67 5.05 1.00
C GLU A 20 -5.17 6.49 1.26
N SER A 21 -4.60 7.15 2.28
CA SER A 21 -4.98 8.52 2.64
C SER A 21 -4.79 9.51 1.49
N LEU A 22 -3.64 9.44 0.80
CA LEU A 22 -3.37 10.28 -0.37
C LEU A 22 -4.32 9.95 -1.52
N THR A 23 -4.60 8.67 -1.74
CA THR A 23 -5.54 8.22 -2.78
C THR A 23 -6.95 8.74 -2.50
N GLU A 24 -7.42 8.71 -1.25
CA GLU A 24 -8.72 9.27 -0.85
C GLU A 24 -8.78 10.79 -0.97
N ILE A 25 -7.71 11.51 -0.59
CA ILE A 25 -7.63 12.97 -0.77
C ILE A 25 -7.74 13.33 -2.26
N ILE A 26 -7.00 12.64 -3.12
CA ILE A 26 -7.03 12.87 -4.58
C ILE A 26 -8.42 12.53 -5.14
N LYS A 27 -9.03 11.42 -4.72
CA LYS A 27 -10.42 11.08 -5.07
C LYS A 27 -11.38 12.20 -4.68
N GLY A 28 -11.26 12.71 -3.45
CA GLY A 28 -12.12 13.78 -2.94
C GLY A 28 -11.99 15.07 -3.76
N LEU A 29 -10.75 15.46 -4.09
CA LEU A 29 -10.46 16.66 -4.88
C LEU A 29 -10.94 16.54 -6.34
N PHE A 30 -10.83 15.36 -6.94
CA PHE A 30 -11.15 15.12 -8.35
C PHE A 30 -12.36 14.21 -8.55
N SER A 31 -13.30 14.18 -7.59
CA SER A 31 -14.46 13.27 -7.60
C SER A 31 -15.30 13.33 -8.89
N LYS A 32 -15.34 14.49 -9.56
CA LYS A 32 -16.03 14.66 -10.85
C LYS A 32 -15.30 14.06 -12.06
N TRP A 33 -14.00 13.84 -11.97
CA TRP A 33 -13.13 13.42 -13.09
C TRP A 33 -12.56 12.01 -12.91
N VAL A 34 -12.48 11.51 -11.67
CA VAL A 34 -11.85 10.23 -11.35
C VAL A 34 -12.90 9.14 -11.19
N LYS A 35 -12.93 8.22 -12.17
CA LYS A 35 -13.69 6.95 -12.07
C LYS A 35 -12.96 5.95 -11.16
N ASP A 36 -13.69 4.96 -10.62
CA ASP A 36 -13.12 3.92 -9.74
C ASP A 36 -11.87 3.23 -10.33
N GLN A 37 -11.88 2.94 -11.63
CA GLN A 37 -10.74 2.31 -12.31
C GLN A 37 -9.49 3.23 -12.38
N MET A 38 -9.70 4.56 -12.44
CA MET A 38 -8.59 5.51 -12.39
C MET A 38 -8.00 5.60 -10.99
N THR A 39 -8.84 5.57 -9.95
CA THR A 39 -8.36 5.46 -8.57
C THR A 39 -7.51 4.20 -8.40
N TYR A 40 -8.00 3.09 -8.95
CA TYR A 40 -7.25 1.90 -9.33
C TYR A 40 -5.76 2.15 -9.50
N SER A 41 -5.49 2.75 -10.64
CA SER A 41 -4.15 2.93 -11.16
C SER A 41 -3.39 3.99 -10.37
N MET A 42 -4.10 4.99 -9.85
CA MET A 42 -3.55 6.06 -9.02
C MET A 42 -2.95 5.52 -7.72
N SER A 43 -3.64 4.60 -7.02
CA SER A 43 -3.13 4.05 -5.76
C SER A 43 -1.87 3.20 -5.99
N ILE A 44 -1.81 2.45 -7.10
CA ILE A 44 -0.62 1.69 -7.49
C ILE A 44 0.55 2.64 -7.76
N LEU A 45 0.33 3.69 -8.56
CA LEU A 45 1.37 4.66 -8.88
C LEU A 45 1.87 5.38 -7.61
N LEU A 46 0.96 5.84 -6.77
CA LEU A 46 1.30 6.50 -5.50
C LEU A 46 2.08 5.56 -4.57
N GLY A 47 1.65 4.30 -4.44
CA GLY A 47 2.34 3.31 -3.61
C GLY A 47 3.76 3.03 -4.08
N ILE A 48 3.97 2.90 -5.39
CA ILE A 48 5.31 2.70 -5.97
C ILE A 48 6.18 3.96 -5.79
N ILE A 49 5.64 5.15 -6.05
CA ILE A 49 6.36 6.42 -5.88
C ILE A 49 6.80 6.61 -4.41
N LEU A 50 5.90 6.34 -3.46
CA LEU A 50 6.22 6.40 -2.03
C LEU A 50 7.29 5.37 -1.67
N CYS A 51 7.19 4.14 -2.13
CA CYS A 51 8.23 3.14 -1.86
C CYS A 51 9.60 3.53 -2.44
N TYR A 52 9.64 4.23 -3.57
CA TYR A 52 10.87 4.82 -4.09
C TYR A 52 11.39 5.98 -3.23
N ALA A 53 10.50 6.88 -2.81
CA ALA A 53 10.88 8.04 -1.99
C ALA A 53 11.46 7.63 -0.62
N PHE A 54 10.96 6.54 -0.05
CA PHE A 54 11.43 5.99 1.23
C PHE A 54 12.43 4.83 1.07
N GLU A 55 12.87 4.55 -0.16
CA GLU A 55 13.80 3.45 -0.49
C GLU A 55 13.43 2.09 0.14
N LEU A 56 12.13 1.76 0.17
CA LEU A 56 11.63 0.56 0.85
C LEU A 56 12.01 -0.72 0.09
N ASN A 57 13.16 -1.27 0.45
CA ASN A 57 13.66 -2.53 -0.09
C ASN A 57 13.14 -3.73 0.74
N LEU A 58 11.94 -4.19 0.43
CA LEU A 58 11.27 -5.27 1.16
C LEU A 58 12.10 -6.56 1.26
N PHE A 59 12.68 -7.01 0.15
CA PHE A 59 13.41 -8.28 0.03
C PHE A 59 14.93 -8.11 0.22
N ASP A 60 15.39 -6.91 0.54
CA ASP A 60 16.82 -6.58 0.72
C ASP A 60 17.69 -6.90 -0.49
N LEU A 61 17.11 -6.82 -1.69
CA LEU A 61 17.80 -7.15 -2.94
C LEU A 61 18.77 -6.03 -3.36
N GLN A 62 19.89 -6.38 -3.98
CA GLN A 62 20.93 -5.43 -4.40
C GLN A 62 20.87 -5.10 -5.90
N HIS A 63 21.52 -4.00 -6.30
CA HIS A 63 21.67 -3.55 -7.70
C HIS A 63 20.31 -3.44 -8.43
N MET A 64 20.17 -3.97 -9.65
CA MET A 64 18.93 -3.89 -10.42
C MET A 64 17.73 -4.55 -9.71
N TRP A 65 17.99 -5.55 -8.88
CA TRP A 65 16.95 -6.24 -8.12
C TRP A 65 16.37 -5.39 -6.97
N LYS A 66 17.08 -4.34 -6.53
CA LYS A 66 16.55 -3.35 -5.58
C LYS A 66 15.28 -2.69 -6.14
N HIS A 67 15.27 -2.34 -7.42
CA HIS A 67 14.11 -1.73 -8.08
C HIS A 67 12.90 -2.68 -8.09
N VAL A 68 13.14 -3.96 -8.40
CA VAL A 68 12.09 -5.00 -8.38
C VAL A 68 11.52 -5.15 -6.97
N SER A 69 12.38 -5.13 -5.94
CA SER A 69 11.92 -5.21 -4.56
C SER A 69 11.07 -3.99 -4.15
N ILE A 70 11.48 -2.79 -4.55
CA ILE A 70 10.76 -1.55 -4.25
C ILE A 70 9.41 -1.52 -4.96
N ILE A 71 9.36 -1.90 -6.24
CA ILE A 71 8.11 -1.97 -7.01
C ILE A 71 7.16 -3.00 -6.38
N SER A 72 7.68 -4.17 -6.00
CA SER A 72 6.90 -5.20 -5.31
C SER A 72 6.33 -4.70 -3.98
N ALA A 73 7.13 -3.96 -3.21
CA ALA A 73 6.67 -3.30 -1.98
C ALA A 73 5.56 -2.30 -2.27
N GLY A 74 5.70 -1.46 -3.31
CA GLY A 74 4.68 -0.50 -3.74
C GLY A 74 3.38 -1.15 -4.16
N LEU A 75 3.43 -2.30 -4.83
CA LEU A 75 2.25 -3.09 -5.18
C LEU A 75 1.59 -3.66 -3.93
N ILE A 76 2.36 -4.18 -2.97
CA ILE A 76 1.83 -4.70 -1.70
C ILE A 76 1.19 -3.57 -0.88
N VAL A 77 1.85 -2.42 -0.78
CA VAL A 77 1.38 -1.23 -0.06
C VAL A 77 0.07 -0.68 -0.65
N SER A 78 0.02 -0.52 -1.97
CA SER A 78 -1.17 -0.02 -2.70
C SER A 78 -2.36 -0.97 -2.67
N ARG A 79 -2.12 -2.28 -2.46
CA ARG A 79 -3.14 -3.32 -2.29
C ARG A 79 -3.50 -3.58 -0.83
N GLY A 80 -2.52 -3.41 0.05
CA GLY A 80 -2.52 -3.91 1.41
C GLY A 80 -3.61 -3.24 2.24
N ALA A 81 -3.77 -1.93 2.12
CA ALA A 81 -4.84 -1.21 2.83
C ALA A 81 -6.23 -1.71 2.42
N ASN A 82 -6.48 -1.93 1.13
CA ASN A 82 -7.76 -2.43 0.63
C ASN A 82 -8.01 -3.91 0.97
N TYR A 83 -6.94 -4.73 0.98
CA TYR A 83 -7.00 -6.12 1.44
C TYR A 83 -7.28 -6.20 2.94
N VAL A 84 -6.60 -5.39 3.75
CA VAL A 84 -6.81 -5.31 5.21
C VAL A 84 -8.22 -4.82 5.50
N HIS A 85 -8.69 -3.76 4.83
CA HIS A 85 -10.06 -3.27 4.96
C HIS A 85 -11.09 -4.37 4.63
N SER A 86 -10.92 -5.07 3.51
CA SER A 86 -11.79 -6.18 3.11
C SER A 86 -11.69 -7.38 4.06
N PHE A 87 -10.50 -7.69 4.58
CA PHE A 87 -10.26 -8.77 5.54
C PHE A 87 -10.93 -8.47 6.89
N VAL A 88 -10.76 -7.27 7.43
CA VAL A 88 -11.42 -6.80 8.65
C VAL A 88 -12.94 -6.84 8.49
N LYS A 89 -13.46 -6.37 7.34
CA LYS A 89 -14.90 -6.44 7.03
C LYS A 89 -15.40 -7.88 7.00
N ASN A 90 -14.67 -8.80 6.36
CA ASN A 90 -15.03 -10.21 6.29
C ASN A 90 -14.97 -10.90 7.67
N LEU A 91 -13.99 -10.59 8.51
CA LEU A 91 -13.93 -11.09 9.89
C LEU A 91 -15.09 -10.57 10.76
N GLY A 92 -15.44 -9.28 10.64
CA GLY A 92 -16.59 -8.70 11.33
C GLY A 92 -17.93 -9.30 10.88
N MET A 93 -18.06 -9.66 9.59
CA MET A 93 -19.23 -10.37 9.08
C MET A 93 -19.31 -11.81 9.55
N LEU A 94 -18.18 -12.50 9.74
CA LEU A 94 -18.14 -13.83 10.35
C LEU A 94 -18.52 -13.78 11.84
N GLN A 95 -18.21 -12.70 12.54
CA GLN A 95 -18.57 -12.52 13.95
C GLN A 95 -20.07 -12.26 14.17
N LYS A 96 -20.80 -11.71 13.18
CA LYS A 96 -22.24 -11.42 13.27
C LYS A 96 -23.14 -12.63 12.95
N ARG A 97 -22.57 -13.81 12.76
CA ARG A 97 -23.31 -15.06 12.43
C ARG A 97 -23.39 -16.02 13.61
N ARG A 98 -23.59 -15.49 14.83
CA ARG A 98 -23.91 -16.28 16.01
C ARG A 98 -25.05 -15.63 16.78
#